data_AF-A0A937BZM9-F1
#
_entry.id   AF-A0A937BZM9-F1
#
_cell.length_a   1.000
_cell.length_b   1.000
_cell.length_c   1.000
_cell.angle_alpha   90.00
_cell.angle_beta   90.00
_cell.angle_gamma   90.00
#
_symmetry.space_group_name_H-M   'P 1'
#
loop_
_entity.id
_entity.type
_entity.pdbx_description
1 polymer ?
#
loop_
_entity_poly.entity_id
_entity_poly.type
_entity_poly.pdbx_seq_one_letter_code
_entity_poly.pdbx_strand_id
1 'polypeptide(L)'
;MGTMNFSIPDDIKERFNRTFAKRNRSAIVAQLLEEAVARDERKQQSDEAIRRIMVRRQSTADVSTEEILRLRDEIRAESDAAHQFPPR
;
A
#
# COMPACT_ATOMS: atom_id res chain seq x y z
N MET A 1 3.18 -15.75 27.68
CA MET A 1 3.23 -14.29 27.47
C MET A 1 4.68 -13.88 27.69
N GLY A 2 5.29 -13.14 26.75
CA GLY A 2 6.67 -12.67 26.87
C GLY A 2 6.73 -11.25 27.43
N THR A 3 7.82 -10.90 28.12
CA THR A 3 8.07 -9.55 28.62
C THR A 3 9.03 -8.83 27.69
N MET A 4 8.66 -7.63 27.26
CA MET A 4 9.52 -6.75 26.46
C MET A 4 9.72 -5.45 27.24
N ASN A 5 10.97 -4.99 27.38
CA ASN A 5 11.31 -3.82 28.17
C ASN A 5 11.48 -2.60 27.26
N PHE A 6 10.75 -1.53 27.54
CA PHE A 6 10.82 -0.27 26.79
C PHE A 6 11.14 0.88 27.73
N SER A 7 11.97 1.81 27.26
CA SER A 7 12.12 3.10 27.92
C SER A 7 11.07 4.05 27.34
N ILE A 8 10.15 4.52 28.19
CA ILE A 8 9.07 5.43 27.81
C ILE A 8 9.26 6.72 28.63
N PRO A 9 9.23 7.90 27.99
CA PRO A 9 9.23 9.18 28.70
C PRO A 9 8.15 9.24 29.79
N ASP A 10 8.48 9.83 30.93
CA ASP A 10 7.60 9.82 32.11
C ASP A 10 6.26 10.53 31.83
N ASP A 11 6.27 11.61 31.05
CA ASP A 11 5.07 12.35 30.66
C ASP A 11 4.09 11.46 29.86
N ILE A 12 4.63 10.63 28.96
CA ILE A 12 3.84 9.69 28.15
C ILE A 12 3.30 8.57 29.05
N LYS A 13 4.14 8.01 29.92
CA LYS A 13 3.77 6.95 30.86
C LYS A 13 2.64 7.39 31.79
N GLU A 14 2.73 8.59 32.37
CA GLU A 14 1.69 9.15 33.24
C GLU A 14 0.39 9.37 32.49
N ARG A 15 0.44 9.98 31.30
CA ARG A 15 -0.75 10.21 30.47
C ARG A 15 -1.41 8.89 30.07
N PHE A 16 -0.64 7.88 29.68
CA PHE A 16 -1.14 6.57 29.32
C PHE A 16 -1.81 5.89 30.52
N ASN A 17 -1.13 5.86 31.67
CA ASN A 17 -1.67 5.26 32.89
C ASN A 17 -2.95 5.95 33.36
N ARG A 18 -3.02 7.29 33.28
CA ARG A 18 -4.23 8.05 33.61
C ARG A 18 -5.39 7.76 32.66
N THR A 19 -5.11 7.77 31.35
CA THR A 19 -6.13 7.58 30.31
C THR A 19 -6.73 6.18 30.34
N PHE A 20 -5.90 5.16 30.59
CA PHE A 20 -6.29 3.75 30.56
C PHE A 20 -6.32 3.10 31.94
N ALA A 21 -6.50 3.88 33.01
CA ALA A 21 -6.44 3.41 34.39
C ALA A 21 -7.36 2.20 34.68
N LYS A 22 -8.54 2.17 34.02
CA LYS A 22 -9.58 1.13 34.19
C LYS A 22 -9.60 0.07 33.09
N ARG A 23 -8.60 0.05 32.20
CA ARG A 23 -8.52 -0.92 31.09
C ARG A 23 -7.29 -1.82 31.26
N ASN A 24 -7.31 -2.98 30.61
CA ASN A 24 -6.13 -3.84 30.55
C ASN A 24 -5.06 -3.19 29.67
N ARG A 25 -4.06 -2.59 30.32
CA ARG A 25 -2.97 -1.86 29.67
C ARG A 25 -2.15 -2.75 28.74
N SER A 26 -1.89 -3.99 29.13
CA SER A 26 -1.14 -4.94 28.30
C SER A 26 -1.90 -5.29 27.02
N ALA A 27 -3.23 -5.42 27.09
CA ALA A 27 -4.05 -5.65 25.89
C ALA A 27 -4.00 -4.45 24.93
N ILE A 28 -4.03 -3.23 25.45
CA ILE A 28 -3.91 -2.01 24.64
C ILE A 28 -2.55 -1.94 23.96
N VAL A 29 -1.46 -2.20 24.70
CA VAL A 29 -0.11 -2.20 24.14
C VAL A 29 0.04 -3.31 23.09
N ALA A 30 -0.49 -4.51 23.35
CA ALA A 30 -0.46 -5.62 22.40
C ALA A 30 -1.16 -5.24 21.07
N GLN A 31 -2.34 -4.62 21.14
CA GLN A 31 -3.04 -4.14 19.95
C GLN A 31 -2.22 -3.08 19.19
N LEU A 32 -1.64 -2.11 19.91
CA LEU A 32 -0.80 -1.08 19.28
C LEU A 32 0.43 -1.68 18.59
N LEU A 33 1.04 -2.70 19.19
CA LEU A 33 2.18 -3.42 18.60
C LEU A 33 1.75 -4.19 17.34
N GLU A 34 0.60 -4.87 17.37
CA GLU A 34 0.06 -5.58 16.21
C GLU A 34 -0.22 -4.61 15.06
N GLU A 35 -0.85 -3.46 15.34
CA GLU A 35 -1.09 -2.42 14.34
C GLU A 35 0.21 -1.87 13.74
N ALA A 36 1.25 -1.70 14.57
CA ALA A 36 2.55 -1.22 14.13
C ALA A 36 3.26 -2.24 13.23
N VAL A 37 3.27 -3.53 13.61
CA VAL A 37 3.84 -4.62 12.80
C VAL A 37 3.12 -4.72 11.47
N ALA A 38 1.78 -4.78 11.47
CA ALA A 38 1.01 -4.89 10.24
C ALA A 38 1.24 -3.69 9.30
N ARG A 39 1.45 -2.48 9.84
CA ARG A 39 1.81 -1.31 9.03
C ARG A 39 3.17 -1.49 8.36
N ASP A 40 4.17 -1.96 9.10
CA ASP A 40 5.51 -2.16 8.56
C ASP A 40 5.54 -3.27 7.50
N GLU A 41 4.88 -4.41 7.76
CA GLU A 41 4.77 -5.51 6.80
C GLU A 41 4.12 -5.07 5.49
N ARG A 42 3.01 -4.32 5.56
CA ARG A 42 2.36 -3.77 4.35
C ARG A 42 3.30 -2.85 3.58
N LYS A 43 4.07 -2.02 4.29
CA LYS A 43 5.05 -1.13 3.66
C LYS A 43 6.15 -1.95 2.97
N GLN A 44 6.70 -2.95 3.64
CA GLN A 44 7.73 -3.82 3.06
C GLN A 44 7.23 -4.55 1.81
N GLN A 45 5.99 -5.06 1.84
CA GLN A 45 5.36 -5.69 0.66
C GLN A 45 5.20 -4.71 -0.50
N SER A 46 4.77 -3.49 -0.23
CA SER A 46 4.66 -2.43 -1.25
C SER A 46 6.04 -2.06 -1.83
N ASP A 47 7.04 -1.86 -0.98
CA ASP A 47 8.40 -1.52 -1.39
C ASP A 47 9.04 -2.64 -2.23
N GLU A 48 8.75 -3.90 -1.90
CA GLU A 48 9.17 -5.07 -2.69
C GLU A 48 8.47 -5.12 -4.06
N ALA A 49 7.17 -4.86 -4.13
CA ALA A 49 6.45 -4.78 -5.40
C ALA A 49 6.99 -3.66 -6.30
N ILE A 50 7.27 -2.48 -5.72
CA ILE A 50 7.88 -1.36 -6.45
C ILE A 50 9.26 -1.76 -6.98
N ARG A 51 10.10 -2.37 -6.15
CA ARG A 51 11.43 -2.85 -6.58
C ARG A 51 11.34 -3.80 -7.76
N ARG A 52 10.42 -4.78 -7.73
CA ARG A 52 10.20 -5.72 -8.85
C ARG A 52 9.80 -5.00 -10.14
N ILE A 53 8.90 -4.03 -10.06
CA ILE A 53 8.48 -3.22 -11.22
C ILE A 53 9.66 -2.43 -11.78
N MET A 54 10.45 -1.79 -10.91
CA MET A 54 11.58 -0.97 -11.32
C MET A 54 12.69 -1.80 -11.99
N VAL A 55 13.02 -2.97 -11.43
CA VAL A 55 13.97 -3.90 -12.06
C VAL A 55 13.50 -4.32 -13.45
N ARG A 56 12.21 -4.66 -13.60
CA ARG A 56 11.65 -5.03 -14.92
C ARG A 56 11.70 -3.86 -15.90
N ARG A 57 11.41 -2.64 -15.45
CA ARG A 57 11.44 -1.43 -16.29
C ARG A 57 12.85 -1.14 -16.83
N GLN A 58 13.90 -1.36 -16.04
CA GLN A 58 15.27 -1.14 -16.50
C GLN A 58 15.63 -2.00 -17.72
N SER A 59 15.05 -3.20 -17.83
CA SER A 59 15.31 -4.13 -18.95
C SER A 59 14.31 -4.03 -20.10
N THR A 60 13.35 -3.10 -20.03
CA THR A 60 12.30 -2.93 -21.05
C THR A 60 12.62 -1.72 -21.92
N ALA A 61 12.42 -1.83 -23.23
CA ALA A 61 12.57 -0.69 -24.13
C ALA A 61 11.49 0.37 -23.82
N ASP A 62 11.89 1.63 -23.76
CA ASP A 62 10.95 2.74 -23.57
C ASP A 62 10.10 2.92 -24.84
N VAL A 63 8.77 2.89 -24.66
CA VAL A 63 7.81 3.17 -25.73
C VAL A 63 7.41 4.64 -25.64
N SER A 64 7.45 5.34 -26.78
CA SER A 64 7.08 6.75 -26.83
C SER A 64 5.59 6.95 -26.55
N THR A 65 5.22 8.09 -25.97
CA THR A 65 3.80 8.42 -25.76
C THR A 65 3.03 8.51 -27.07
N GLU A 66 3.67 8.97 -28.15
CA GLU A 66 3.07 9.06 -29.49
C GLU A 66 2.66 7.69 -30.03
N GLU A 67 3.54 6.70 -29.87
CA GLU A 67 3.28 5.31 -30.28
C GLU A 67 2.14 4.68 -29.47
N ILE A 68 2.07 4.96 -28.15
CA ILE A 68 0.97 4.51 -27.29
C ILE A 68 -0.37 5.12 -27.74
N LEU A 69 -0.40 6.42 -28.04
CA LEU A 69 -1.62 7.11 -28.46
C LEU A 69 -2.11 6.60 -29.81
N ARG A 70 -1.19 6.38 -30.76
CA ARG A 70 -1.50 5.82 -32.07
C ARG A 70 -2.16 4.45 -31.95
N LEU A 71 -1.52 3.52 -31.23
CA LEU A 71 -2.05 2.16 -31.03
C LEU A 71 -3.41 2.17 -30.33
N ARG A 72 -3.60 3.05 -29.34
CA ARG A 72 -4.89 3.19 -28.65
C ARG A 72 -6.01 3.61 -29.60
N ASP A 73 -5.73 4.57 -30.47
CA ASP A 73 -6.74 5.11 -31.39
C ASP A 73 -7.06 4.10 -32.51
N GLU A 74 -6.07 3.32 -32.95
CA GLU A 74 -6.26 2.17 -33.85
C GLU A 74 -7.17 1.10 -33.22
N ILE A 75 -6.92 0.70 -31.97
CA ILE A 75 -7.77 -0.26 -31.24
C ILE A 75 -9.20 0.26 -31.07
N ARG A 76 -9.37 1.56 -30.78
CA ARG A 76 -10.71 2.16 -30.66
C ARG A 76 -11.46 2.13 -31.99
N ALA A 77 -10.81 2.50 -33.09
CA ALA A 77 -11.42 2.48 -34.42
C ALA A 77 -11.86 1.07 -34.83
N GLU A 78 -11.04 0.05 -34.54
CA GLU A 78 -11.39 -1.36 -34.78
C GLU A 78 -12.61 -1.80 -33.94
N SER A 79 -12.65 -1.39 -32.67
CA SER A 79 -13.78 -1.67 -31.78
C SER A 79 -15.07 -1.00 -32.24
N ASP A 80 -15.01 0.28 -32.62
CA ASP A 80 -16.17 1.04 -33.11
C ASP A 80 -16.70 0.48 -34.44
N ALA A 81 -15.80 0.03 -35.33
CA ALA A 81 -16.16 -0.67 -36.56
C ALA A 81 -16.84 -2.02 -36.29
N ALA A 82 -16.40 -2.75 -35.25
CA ALA A 82 -17.00 -4.01 -34.84
C ALA A 82 -18.37 -3.86 -34.13
N HIS A 83 -18.61 -2.71 -33.50
CA HIS A 83 -19.83 -2.41 -32.74
C HIS A 83 -20.82 -1.49 -33.48
N GLN A 84 -20.61 -1.20 -34.76
CA GLN A 84 -21.60 -0.54 -35.62
C GLN A 84 -22.84 -1.42 -35.77
N PHE A 85 -23.81 -1.26 -34.86
CA PHE A 85 -25.18 -1.73 -35.08
C PHE A 85 -25.78 -0.98 -36.27
N PRO A 86 -26.47 -1.67 -37.20
CA PRO A 86 -27.09 -0.99 -38.33
C PRO A 86 -28.14 0.02 -37.82
N PRO A 87 -28.33 1.15 -38.52
CA PRO A 87 -29.41 2.07 -38.16
C PRO A 87 -30.75 1.34 -38.24
N ARG A 88 -31.60 1.57 -37.23
CA ARG A 88 -32.99 1.09 -37.17
C ARG A 88 -33.83 1.66 -38.31
#